data_AF-A0A959AY09-F1
#
_entry.id   AF-A0A959AY09-F1
#
_cell.length_a   1.000
_cell.length_b   1.000
_cell.length_c   1.000
_cell.angle_alpha   90.00
_cell.angle_beta   90.00
_cell.angle_gamma   90.00
#
_symmetry.space_group_name_H-M   'P 1'
#
loop_
_entity.id
_entity.type
_entity.pdbx_description
1 polymer ?
#
loop_
_entity_poly.entity_id
_entity_poly.type
_entity_poly.pdbx_seq_one_letter_code
_entity_poly.pdbx_strand_id
1 'polypeptide(L)'
;MPAPEQNAIGQSLSAFQNKLPLFQRDIINISWEFAAQPDQAGFLKQAKSLNDKLAETLVIFRRKLTEAVADDAALEQAIGHALLHYVVNTDGQIPEPGPDSPFDVVGAATRYAAFLNVAVNQEEDGSLFLEVDDKKVPFPETDASSDGSSAGPLRRIGQFINRLRYGRDDVIPSFVFGFDENAEAHTLQNALTLADFSHLAYFGPAYVEKQLKLWGYEPFRWVEDKKTDTQALVTGKGSHLVVCFRGTSSGKDALVDTRFLKTKAFGGRGKVHRGFNKALDSVWPQVQAAVDELGADKKIFVSGHSLGAALAQLAAHRFALSDYSIAGVYVYGSPRIGNPEFRDAYNELLEAKTFLHINNTDIVARIPPRILGFRHLGGTPRQFDEGHILTELPKPKAILGFEEEEKEFDELDEETRKAILREMREAQRSMEASTQFLEASPDFLEGANSKGLFDIRPVDDHSMDEYLFKFGGAIVEEDWKQIEAP
;
A
#
# COMPACT_ATOMS: atom_id res chain seq x y z
N MET A 1 -22.29 -18.82 -8.08
CA MET A 1 -22.10 -19.03 -9.52
C MET A 1 -21.44 -20.39 -9.68
N PRO A 2 -22.22 -21.44 -9.94
CA PRO A 2 -21.67 -22.79 -10.08
C PRO A 2 -20.69 -22.86 -11.26
N ALA A 3 -19.79 -23.86 -11.23
CA ALA A 3 -18.87 -24.13 -12.33
C ALA A 3 -19.65 -24.21 -13.67
N PRO A 4 -19.24 -23.44 -14.69
CA PRO A 4 -19.96 -23.40 -15.95
C PRO A 4 -19.81 -24.69 -16.73
N GLU A 5 -20.83 -25.03 -17.53
CA GLU A 5 -20.75 -26.16 -18.45
C GLU A 5 -19.66 -25.90 -19.51
N GLN A 6 -18.95 -26.95 -19.92
CA GLN A 6 -17.88 -26.88 -20.93
C GLN A 6 -18.34 -26.25 -22.26
N ASN A 7 -19.60 -26.47 -22.66
CA ASN A 7 -20.17 -25.82 -23.84
C ASN A 7 -20.29 -24.30 -23.66
N ALA A 8 -20.69 -23.83 -22.47
CA ALA A 8 -20.78 -22.41 -22.17
C ALA A 8 -19.40 -21.74 -22.18
N ILE A 9 -18.37 -22.41 -21.64
CA ILE A 9 -16.97 -21.97 -21.74
C ILE A 9 -16.54 -21.83 -23.21
N GLY A 10 -16.80 -22.86 -24.02
CA GLY A 10 -16.46 -22.85 -25.45
C GLY A 10 -17.13 -21.71 -26.22
N GLN A 11 -18.38 -21.37 -25.91
CA GLN A 11 -19.08 -20.23 -26.51
C GLN A 11 -18.43 -18.90 -26.12
N SER A 12 -18.09 -18.72 -24.85
CA SER A 12 -17.42 -17.50 -24.36
C SER A 12 -16.02 -17.33 -24.94
N LEU A 13 -15.24 -18.42 -25.04
CA LEU A 13 -13.92 -18.40 -25.68
C LEU A 13 -14.02 -18.09 -27.18
N SER A 14 -15.03 -18.64 -27.87
CA SER A 14 -15.29 -18.31 -29.27
C SER A 14 -15.65 -16.84 -29.43
N ALA A 15 -16.51 -16.28 -28.58
CA ALA A 15 -16.82 -14.85 -28.60
C ALA A 15 -15.56 -13.99 -28.38
N PHE A 16 -14.72 -14.40 -27.42
CA PHE A 16 -13.46 -13.75 -27.10
C PHE A 16 -12.46 -13.75 -28.27
N GLN A 17 -12.25 -14.91 -28.90
CA GLN A 17 -11.37 -15.08 -30.06
C GLN A 17 -11.84 -14.27 -31.26
N ASN A 18 -13.15 -14.12 -31.43
CA ASN A 18 -13.75 -13.34 -32.51
C ASN A 18 -13.88 -11.83 -32.18
N LYS A 19 -13.34 -11.38 -31.04
CA LYS A 19 -13.40 -9.98 -30.57
C LYS A 19 -14.83 -9.43 -30.50
N LEU A 20 -15.79 -10.30 -30.15
CA LEU A 20 -17.16 -9.89 -29.91
C LEU A 20 -17.27 -9.20 -28.54
N PRO A 21 -18.26 -8.31 -28.33
CA PRO A 21 -18.59 -7.79 -27.01
C PRO A 21 -18.80 -8.92 -26.01
N LEU A 22 -18.09 -8.87 -24.88
CA LEU A 22 -18.18 -9.87 -23.83
C LEU A 22 -19.27 -9.45 -22.83
N PHE A 23 -20.14 -10.40 -22.49
CA PHE A 23 -21.09 -10.26 -21.39
C PHE A 23 -20.44 -10.67 -20.07
N GLN A 24 -21.09 -10.38 -18.96
CA GLN A 24 -20.61 -10.75 -17.63
C GLN A 24 -20.29 -12.26 -17.53
N ARG A 25 -21.16 -13.10 -18.10
CA ARG A 25 -20.97 -14.56 -18.16
C ARG A 25 -19.69 -14.96 -18.90
N ASP A 26 -19.30 -14.19 -19.92
CA ASP A 26 -18.14 -14.52 -20.73
C ASP A 26 -16.85 -14.26 -19.95
N ILE A 27 -16.78 -13.15 -19.22
CA ILE A 27 -15.66 -12.85 -18.31
C ILE A 27 -15.54 -13.93 -17.23
N ILE A 28 -16.67 -14.36 -16.65
CA ILE A 28 -16.70 -15.45 -15.66
C ILE A 28 -16.17 -16.74 -16.27
N ASN A 29 -16.71 -17.18 -17.40
CA ASN A 29 -16.31 -18.43 -18.06
C ASN A 29 -14.84 -18.42 -18.49
N ILE A 30 -14.36 -17.29 -19.02
CA ILE A 30 -12.96 -17.08 -19.38
C ILE A 30 -12.06 -17.19 -18.15
N SER A 31 -12.48 -16.64 -17.00
CA SER A 31 -11.70 -16.71 -15.76
C SER A 31 -11.65 -18.13 -15.19
N TRP A 32 -12.74 -18.89 -15.32
CA TRP A 32 -12.77 -20.33 -14.99
C TRP A 32 -11.78 -21.13 -15.84
N GLU A 33 -11.81 -20.94 -17.16
CA GLU A 33 -10.85 -21.58 -18.07
C GLU A 33 -9.42 -21.16 -17.73
N PHE A 34 -9.22 -19.87 -17.44
CA PHE A 34 -7.90 -19.35 -17.11
C PHE A 34 -7.30 -19.97 -15.85
N ALA A 35 -8.11 -20.16 -14.81
CA ALA A 35 -7.70 -20.79 -13.57
C ALA A 35 -7.30 -22.27 -13.77
N ALA A 36 -8.02 -23.00 -14.63
CA ALA A 36 -7.86 -24.44 -14.80
C ALA A 36 -6.76 -24.85 -15.79
N GLN A 37 -6.40 -24.00 -16.75
CA GLN A 37 -5.46 -24.39 -17.80
C GLN A 37 -3.99 -24.40 -17.33
N PRO A 38 -3.16 -25.32 -17.85
CA PRO A 38 -1.73 -25.39 -17.49
C PRO A 38 -0.89 -24.27 -18.13
N ASP A 39 -1.22 -23.82 -19.34
CA ASP A 39 -0.47 -22.77 -20.07
C ASP A 39 -1.09 -21.37 -19.87
N GLN A 40 -1.06 -20.90 -18.62
CA GLN A 40 -1.55 -19.55 -18.29
C GLN A 40 -0.75 -18.44 -18.99
N ALA A 41 0.55 -18.65 -19.25
CA ALA A 41 1.39 -17.66 -19.91
C ALA A 41 0.99 -17.50 -21.38
N GLY A 42 0.80 -18.60 -22.11
CA GLY A 42 0.29 -18.58 -23.48
C GLY A 42 -1.10 -17.95 -23.56
N PHE A 43 -1.98 -18.28 -22.62
CA PHE A 43 -3.31 -17.66 -22.55
C PHE A 43 -3.25 -16.16 -22.30
N LEU A 44 -2.41 -15.68 -21.37
CA LEU A 44 -2.27 -14.24 -21.10
C LEU A 44 -1.71 -13.50 -22.32
N LYS A 45 -0.76 -14.08 -23.07
CA LYS A 45 -0.29 -13.51 -24.34
C LYS A 45 -1.42 -13.39 -25.36
N GLN A 46 -2.23 -14.44 -25.50
CA GLN A 46 -3.39 -14.41 -26.39
C GLN A 46 -4.42 -13.37 -25.93
N ALA A 47 -4.77 -13.38 -24.64
CA ALA A 47 -5.71 -12.46 -24.05
C ALA A 47 -5.28 -11.01 -24.24
N LYS A 48 -4.00 -10.68 -24.01
CA LYS A 48 -3.45 -9.33 -24.22
C LYS A 48 -3.66 -8.82 -25.65
N SER A 49 -3.61 -9.70 -26.66
CA SER A 49 -3.83 -9.35 -28.07
C SER A 49 -5.31 -9.17 -28.46
N LEU A 50 -6.23 -9.71 -27.64
CA LEU A 50 -7.67 -9.71 -27.88
C LEU A 50 -8.40 -8.67 -27.04
N ASN A 51 -8.05 -8.57 -25.75
CA ASN A 51 -8.56 -7.63 -24.76
C ASN A 51 -7.46 -7.42 -23.70
N ASP A 52 -6.72 -6.32 -23.82
CA ASP A 52 -5.62 -5.96 -22.93
C ASP A 52 -6.08 -5.77 -21.47
N LYS A 53 -7.26 -5.16 -21.26
CA LYS A 53 -7.82 -4.91 -19.92
C LYS A 53 -8.25 -6.17 -19.20
N LEU A 54 -8.81 -7.12 -19.92
CA LEU A 54 -9.12 -8.43 -19.34
C LEU A 54 -7.83 -9.17 -18.99
N ALA A 55 -6.81 -9.12 -19.86
CA ALA A 55 -5.52 -9.73 -19.59
C ALA A 55 -4.83 -9.11 -18.36
N GLU A 56 -4.96 -7.79 -18.18
CA GLU A 56 -4.48 -7.05 -17.01
C GLU A 56 -5.17 -7.54 -15.72
N THR A 57 -6.50 -7.65 -15.70
CA THR A 57 -7.20 -8.21 -14.54
C THR A 57 -6.79 -9.66 -14.29
N LEU A 58 -6.69 -10.49 -15.33
CA LEU A 58 -6.31 -11.89 -15.18
C LEU A 58 -4.90 -12.05 -14.62
N VAL A 59 -3.94 -11.19 -15.00
CA VAL A 59 -2.58 -11.24 -14.44
C VAL A 59 -2.57 -10.79 -12.98
N ILE A 60 -3.29 -9.73 -12.62
CA ILE A 60 -3.44 -9.26 -11.22
C ILE A 60 -3.99 -10.38 -10.32
N PHE A 61 -5.03 -11.09 -10.79
CA PHE A 61 -5.69 -12.15 -10.04
C PHE A 61 -5.08 -13.54 -10.25
N ARG A 62 -4.02 -13.66 -11.07
CA ARG A 62 -3.46 -14.96 -11.50
C ARG A 62 -3.17 -15.88 -10.33
N ARG A 63 -2.48 -15.37 -9.32
CA ARG A 63 -2.13 -16.15 -8.12
C ARG A 63 -3.39 -16.65 -7.41
N LYS A 64 -4.36 -15.78 -7.16
CA LYS A 64 -5.61 -16.15 -6.47
C LYS A 64 -6.45 -17.16 -7.24
N LEU A 65 -6.60 -16.96 -8.54
CA LEU A 65 -7.33 -17.88 -9.41
C LEU A 65 -6.66 -19.26 -9.43
N THR A 66 -5.32 -19.29 -9.48
CA THR A 66 -4.55 -20.54 -9.47
C THR A 66 -4.62 -21.26 -8.12
N GLU A 67 -4.45 -20.55 -7.00
CA GLU A 67 -4.54 -21.12 -5.65
C GLU A 67 -5.93 -21.66 -5.35
N ALA A 68 -6.97 -21.03 -5.90
CA ALA A 68 -8.35 -21.39 -5.64
C ALA A 68 -8.89 -22.54 -6.50
N VAL A 69 -8.16 -23.01 -7.53
CA VAL A 69 -8.66 -23.99 -8.52
C VAL A 69 -9.12 -25.32 -7.93
N ALA A 70 -8.64 -25.68 -6.74
CA ALA A 70 -9.01 -26.91 -6.04
C ALA A 70 -10.27 -26.79 -5.16
N ASP A 71 -10.81 -25.58 -5.00
CA ASP A 71 -11.98 -25.27 -4.16
C ASP A 71 -12.94 -24.36 -4.93
N ASP A 72 -14.04 -24.94 -5.42
CA ASP A 72 -15.04 -24.22 -6.22
C ASP A 72 -15.57 -22.95 -5.54
N ALA A 73 -15.71 -22.95 -4.20
CA ALA A 73 -16.21 -21.79 -3.48
C ALA A 73 -15.16 -20.67 -3.43
N ALA A 74 -13.89 -21.04 -3.20
CA ALA A 74 -12.79 -20.09 -3.25
C ALA A 74 -12.58 -19.54 -4.66
N LEU A 75 -12.72 -20.40 -5.69
CA LEU A 75 -12.54 -19.98 -7.09
C LEU A 75 -13.68 -19.07 -7.53
N GLU A 76 -14.92 -19.39 -7.17
CA GLU A 76 -16.06 -18.51 -7.40
C GLU A 76 -15.82 -17.13 -6.78
N GLN A 77 -15.35 -17.08 -5.54
CA GLN A 77 -15.03 -15.83 -4.86
C GLN A 77 -13.93 -15.06 -5.62
N ALA A 78 -12.82 -15.71 -5.98
CA ALA A 78 -11.72 -15.08 -6.71
C ALA A 78 -12.15 -14.53 -8.08
N ILE A 79 -12.99 -15.27 -8.82
CA ILE A 79 -13.55 -14.83 -10.10
C ILE A 79 -14.51 -13.66 -9.91
N GLY A 80 -15.35 -13.69 -8.86
CA GLY A 80 -16.21 -12.57 -8.51
C GLY A 80 -15.42 -11.29 -8.21
N HIS A 81 -14.29 -11.42 -7.53
CA HIS A 81 -13.38 -10.30 -7.26
C HIS A 81 -12.74 -9.79 -8.55
N ALA A 82 -12.22 -10.68 -9.40
CA ALA A 82 -11.61 -10.33 -10.68
C ALA A 82 -12.60 -9.59 -11.59
N LEU A 83 -13.84 -10.09 -11.71
CA LEU A 83 -14.89 -9.44 -12.49
C LEU A 83 -15.19 -8.02 -11.97
N LEU A 84 -15.40 -7.86 -10.66
CA LEU A 84 -15.71 -6.55 -10.09
C LEU A 84 -14.50 -5.60 -10.21
N HIS A 85 -13.28 -6.12 -10.08
CA HIS A 85 -12.05 -5.36 -10.31
C HIS A 85 -11.95 -4.89 -11.77
N TYR A 86 -12.19 -5.78 -12.75
CA TYR A 86 -12.22 -5.43 -14.18
C TYR A 86 -13.22 -4.29 -14.46
N VAL A 87 -14.44 -4.40 -13.93
CA VAL A 87 -15.48 -3.37 -14.16
C VAL A 87 -15.10 -2.04 -13.54
N VAL A 88 -14.57 -2.02 -12.32
CA VAL A 88 -14.31 -0.79 -11.56
C VAL A 88 -12.97 -0.14 -11.91
N ASN A 89 -11.90 -0.92 -12.01
CA ASN A 89 -10.51 -0.43 -12.01
C ASN A 89 -9.86 -0.43 -13.40
N THR A 90 -10.60 -0.80 -14.45
CA THR A 90 -10.10 -0.73 -15.84
C THR A 90 -10.98 0.20 -16.68
N ASP A 91 -10.41 0.72 -17.76
CA ASP A 91 -11.10 1.42 -18.84
C ASP A 91 -11.63 0.45 -19.92
N GLY A 92 -11.64 -0.86 -19.64
CA GLY A 92 -12.17 -1.88 -20.54
C GLY A 92 -13.67 -1.71 -20.81
N GLN A 93 -14.15 -2.34 -21.88
CA GLN A 93 -15.58 -2.36 -22.17
C GLN A 93 -16.34 -2.98 -20.99
N ILE A 94 -17.34 -2.25 -20.48
CA ILE A 94 -18.21 -2.74 -19.41
C ILE A 94 -19.02 -3.91 -19.97
N PRO A 95 -18.94 -5.09 -19.34
CA PRO A 95 -19.67 -6.25 -19.80
C PRO A 95 -21.15 -6.06 -19.44
N GLU A 96 -22.01 -5.96 -20.44
CA GLU A 96 -23.45 -5.94 -20.20
C GLU A 96 -23.90 -7.23 -19.50
N PRO A 97 -24.95 -7.18 -18.68
CA PRO A 97 -25.62 -8.37 -18.23
C PRO A 97 -26.22 -9.09 -19.45
N GLY A 98 -26.41 -10.41 -19.31
CA GLY A 98 -27.10 -11.16 -20.35
C GLY A 98 -28.53 -10.64 -20.57
N PRO A 99 -29.13 -10.89 -21.74
CA PRO A 99 -30.45 -10.36 -22.12
C PRO A 99 -31.59 -10.72 -21.14
N ASP A 100 -31.40 -11.73 -20.29
CA ASP A 100 -32.41 -12.27 -19.38
C ASP A 100 -32.26 -11.83 -17.91
N SER A 101 -31.33 -10.92 -17.58
CA SER A 101 -31.09 -10.51 -16.18
C SER A 101 -30.74 -9.02 -16.05
N PRO A 102 -31.47 -8.23 -15.23
CA PRO A 102 -31.07 -6.86 -14.94
C PRO A 102 -29.80 -6.86 -14.05
N PHE A 103 -28.87 -5.95 -14.32
CA PHE A 103 -27.67 -5.80 -13.51
C PHE A 103 -27.99 -5.17 -12.15
N ASP A 104 -27.80 -5.93 -11.07
CA ASP A 104 -27.95 -5.44 -9.70
C ASP A 104 -26.72 -4.60 -9.29
N VAL A 105 -26.76 -3.31 -9.64
CA VAL A 105 -25.71 -2.33 -9.34
C VAL A 105 -25.43 -2.27 -7.83
N VAL A 106 -26.48 -2.20 -7.00
CA VAL A 106 -26.34 -2.03 -5.54
C VAL A 106 -25.72 -3.28 -4.93
N GLY A 107 -26.19 -4.48 -5.30
CA GLY A 107 -25.59 -5.71 -4.81
C GLY A 107 -24.16 -5.92 -5.30
N ALA A 108 -23.83 -5.54 -6.53
CA ALA A 108 -22.46 -5.59 -7.04
C ALA A 108 -21.54 -4.60 -6.32
N ALA A 109 -21.98 -3.36 -6.10
CA ALA A 109 -21.25 -2.35 -5.34
C ALA A 109 -21.06 -2.80 -3.88
N THR A 110 -22.06 -3.44 -3.28
CA THR A 110 -21.97 -3.98 -1.90
C THR A 110 -20.91 -5.08 -1.80
N ARG A 111 -20.86 -6.00 -2.77
CA ARG A 111 -19.81 -7.03 -2.81
C ARG A 111 -18.43 -6.42 -3.01
N TYR A 112 -18.30 -5.44 -3.92
CA TYR A 112 -17.04 -4.73 -4.16
C TYR A 112 -16.55 -3.97 -2.92
N ALA A 113 -17.45 -3.22 -2.27
CA ALA A 113 -17.20 -2.51 -1.02
C ALA A 113 -16.69 -3.45 0.08
N ALA A 114 -17.33 -4.62 0.24
CA ALA A 114 -16.93 -5.60 1.24
C ALA A 114 -15.48 -6.10 1.05
N PHE A 115 -15.00 -6.23 -0.19
CA PHE A 115 -13.61 -6.64 -0.46
C PHE A 115 -12.58 -5.62 0.00
N LEU A 116 -12.95 -4.35 -0.01
CA LEU A 116 -12.12 -3.24 0.43
C LEU A 116 -12.43 -2.83 1.89
N ASN A 117 -13.20 -3.66 2.61
CA ASN A 117 -13.69 -3.40 3.96
C ASN A 117 -14.41 -2.04 4.08
N VAL A 118 -15.20 -1.70 3.07
CA VAL A 118 -16.15 -0.59 3.08
C VAL A 118 -17.53 -1.17 3.35
N ALA A 119 -18.19 -0.70 4.40
CA ALA A 119 -19.54 -1.16 4.72
C ALA A 119 -20.57 -0.41 3.88
N VAL A 120 -21.62 -1.12 3.45
CA VAL A 120 -22.82 -0.53 2.86
C VAL A 120 -23.96 -0.75 3.84
N ASN A 121 -24.50 0.33 4.37
CA ASN A 121 -25.52 0.33 5.42
C ASN A 121 -26.78 1.07 4.93
N GLN A 122 -27.88 0.90 5.67
CA GLN A 122 -29.17 1.51 5.38
C GLN A 122 -29.67 2.30 6.59
N GLU A 123 -30.15 3.52 6.37
CA GLU A 123 -30.82 4.36 7.37
C GLU A 123 -32.29 3.94 7.58
N GLU A 124 -32.93 4.45 8.64
CA GLU A 124 -34.34 4.14 8.94
C GLU A 124 -35.32 4.55 7.83
N ASP A 125 -34.98 5.59 7.05
CA ASP A 125 -35.77 6.07 5.91
C ASP A 125 -35.57 5.26 4.62
N GLY A 126 -34.71 4.24 4.67
CA GLY A 126 -34.38 3.36 3.57
C GLY A 126 -33.23 3.83 2.68
N SER A 127 -32.67 5.02 2.91
CA SER A 127 -31.50 5.52 2.18
C SER A 127 -30.24 4.72 2.50
N LEU A 128 -29.35 4.54 1.52
CA LEU A 128 -28.10 3.81 1.68
C LEU A 128 -26.95 4.78 1.97
N PHE A 129 -25.97 4.32 2.74
CA PHE A 129 -24.71 5.02 2.97
C PHE A 129 -23.53 4.06 2.99
N LEU A 130 -22.37 4.57 2.60
CA LEU A 130 -21.09 3.89 2.73
C LEU A 130 -20.44 4.30 4.06
N GLU A 131 -19.75 3.36 4.70
CA GLU A 131 -19.07 3.60 5.97
C GLU A 131 -17.66 2.99 5.98
N VAL A 132 -16.67 3.83 6.31
CA VAL A 132 -15.27 3.46 6.51
C VAL A 132 -14.77 4.19 7.74
N ASP A 133 -14.29 3.44 8.74
CA ASP A 133 -13.70 4.02 9.96
C ASP A 133 -14.58 5.10 10.61
N ASP A 134 -15.83 4.74 10.91
CA ASP A 134 -16.89 5.60 11.45
C ASP A 134 -17.32 6.80 10.56
N LYS A 135 -16.67 7.00 9.41
CA LYS A 135 -17.02 8.01 8.42
C LYS A 135 -18.17 7.52 7.56
N LYS A 136 -19.34 8.11 7.75
CA LYS A 136 -20.54 7.88 6.94
C LYS A 136 -20.60 8.85 5.78
N VAL A 137 -20.81 8.33 4.58
CA VAL A 137 -21.00 9.12 3.37
C VAL A 137 -22.20 8.58 2.58
N PRO A 138 -23.06 9.45 2.03
CA PRO A 138 -24.21 9.00 1.24
C PRO A 138 -23.79 8.04 0.13
N PHE A 139 -24.59 6.99 -0.08
CA PHE A 139 -24.34 6.08 -1.19
C PHE A 139 -24.59 6.83 -2.51
N PRO A 140 -23.66 6.80 -3.49
CA PRO A 140 -23.83 7.55 -4.73
C PRO A 140 -25.06 7.12 -5.53
N GLU A 141 -25.62 8.06 -6.30
CA GLU A 141 -26.78 7.79 -7.15
C GLU A 141 -26.48 6.66 -8.18
N THR A 142 -27.49 5.82 -8.42
CA THR A 142 -27.41 4.66 -9.32
C THR A 142 -28.05 4.96 -10.68
N ASP A 143 -28.12 6.23 -11.06
CA ASP A 143 -28.74 6.68 -12.29
C ASP A 143 -28.02 6.11 -13.53
N ALA A 144 -28.78 5.88 -14.61
CA ALA A 144 -28.23 5.28 -15.82
C ALA A 144 -27.07 6.13 -16.36
N SER A 145 -25.95 5.48 -16.72
CA SER A 145 -24.83 6.16 -17.34
C SER A 145 -25.23 6.75 -18.70
N SER A 146 -24.57 7.86 -19.08
CA SER A 146 -24.78 8.52 -20.37
C SER A 146 -24.43 7.64 -21.58
N ASP A 147 -23.66 6.57 -21.37
CA ASP A 147 -23.30 5.56 -22.37
C ASP A 147 -24.36 4.46 -22.57
N GLY A 148 -25.43 4.44 -21.76
CA GLY A 148 -26.51 3.46 -21.84
C GLY A 148 -26.20 2.09 -21.23
N SER A 149 -25.04 1.91 -20.59
CA SER A 149 -24.66 0.65 -19.94
C SER A 149 -25.41 0.42 -18.63
N SER A 150 -25.98 -0.77 -18.46
CA SER A 150 -26.66 -1.13 -17.21
C SER A 150 -25.70 -1.36 -16.03
N ALA A 151 -24.42 -1.62 -16.31
CA ALA A 151 -23.35 -1.74 -15.33
C ALA A 151 -22.46 -0.49 -15.24
N GLY A 152 -22.68 0.52 -16.09
CA GLY A 152 -22.00 1.82 -16.04
C GLY A 152 -22.01 2.51 -14.67
N PRO A 153 -23.13 2.49 -13.91
CA PRO A 153 -23.17 3.05 -12.57
C PRO A 153 -22.22 2.37 -11.58
N LEU A 154 -21.98 1.05 -11.73
CA LEU A 154 -21.05 0.33 -10.85
C LEU A 154 -19.63 0.85 -10.94
N ARG A 155 -19.14 1.21 -12.15
CA ARG A 155 -17.80 1.79 -12.30
C ARG A 155 -17.67 3.10 -11.51
N ARG A 156 -18.66 3.98 -11.62
CA ARG A 156 -18.68 5.27 -10.88
C ARG A 156 -18.71 5.05 -9.37
N ILE A 157 -19.61 4.19 -8.89
CA ILE A 157 -19.74 3.88 -7.46
C ILE A 157 -18.47 3.19 -6.94
N GLY A 158 -17.89 2.28 -7.72
CA GLY A 158 -16.67 1.57 -7.37
C GLY A 158 -15.46 2.51 -7.23
N GLN A 159 -15.32 3.49 -8.12
CA GLN A 159 -14.29 4.54 -7.99
C GLN A 159 -14.50 5.38 -6.73
N PHE A 160 -15.76 5.68 -6.37
CA PHE A 160 -16.07 6.36 -5.12
C PHE A 160 -15.69 5.52 -3.89
N ILE A 161 -15.96 4.21 -3.91
CA ILE A 161 -15.53 3.26 -2.87
C ILE A 161 -14.00 3.23 -2.77
N ASN A 162 -13.29 3.23 -3.91
CA ASN A 162 -11.83 3.27 -3.95
C ASN A 162 -11.28 4.54 -3.28
N ARG A 163 -11.85 5.72 -3.59
CA ARG A 163 -11.45 6.98 -2.97
C ARG A 163 -11.67 6.98 -1.46
N LEU A 164 -12.78 6.43 -1.02
CA LEU A 164 -13.12 6.36 0.40
C LEU A 164 -12.13 5.49 1.17
N ARG A 165 -11.63 4.40 0.59
CA ARG A 165 -10.67 3.48 1.24
C ARG A 165 -9.20 3.83 1.03
N TYR A 166 -8.83 4.30 -0.17
CA TYR A 166 -7.43 4.44 -0.60
C TYR A 166 -7.11 5.85 -1.11
N GLY A 167 -8.07 6.78 -1.20
CA GLY A 167 -7.80 8.12 -1.73
C GLY A 167 -7.65 8.21 -3.26
N ARG A 168 -7.93 7.13 -4.01
CA ARG A 168 -7.75 7.04 -5.47
C ARG A 168 -8.92 6.40 -6.19
N ASP A 169 -8.97 6.52 -7.52
CA ASP A 169 -10.01 5.92 -8.36
C ASP A 169 -9.75 4.46 -8.70
N ASP A 170 -8.48 4.09 -8.73
CA ASP A 170 -7.95 2.84 -9.23
C ASP A 170 -7.06 2.20 -8.18
N VAL A 171 -7.29 0.91 -7.95
CA VAL A 171 -6.58 0.15 -6.92
C VAL A 171 -6.13 -1.19 -7.44
N ILE A 172 -4.94 -1.60 -7.01
CA ILE A 172 -4.42 -2.96 -7.19
C ILE A 172 -4.30 -3.55 -5.78
N PRO A 173 -5.27 -4.35 -5.31
CA PRO A 173 -5.33 -4.73 -3.90
C PRO A 173 -4.18 -5.65 -3.51
N SER A 174 -3.48 -5.34 -2.41
CA SER A 174 -2.31 -6.10 -1.95
C SER A 174 -2.59 -7.60 -1.75
N PHE A 175 -3.78 -7.93 -1.25
CA PHE A 175 -4.16 -9.30 -0.89
C PHE A 175 -4.17 -10.27 -2.08
N VAL A 176 -4.23 -9.79 -3.33
CA VAL A 176 -4.24 -10.66 -4.53
C VAL A 176 -2.87 -11.27 -4.81
N PHE A 177 -1.79 -10.63 -4.37
CA PHE A 177 -0.42 -11.08 -4.63
C PHE A 177 0.17 -11.95 -3.53
N GLY A 178 -0.45 -11.97 -2.34
CA GLY A 178 0.01 -12.74 -1.18
C GLY A 178 1.24 -12.15 -0.48
N PHE A 179 1.71 -12.87 0.54
CA PHE A 179 2.83 -12.46 1.40
C PHE A 179 3.75 -13.66 1.63
N ASP A 180 5.06 -13.47 1.44
CA ASP A 180 6.08 -14.49 1.67
C ASP A 180 6.80 -14.25 3.01
N GLU A 181 6.39 -14.98 4.04
CA GLU A 181 7.00 -14.92 5.38
C GLU A 181 8.43 -15.49 5.44
N ASN A 182 8.88 -16.16 4.37
CA ASN A 182 10.20 -16.78 4.26
C ASN A 182 11.14 -16.02 3.32
N ALA A 183 10.72 -14.89 2.78
CA ALA A 183 11.56 -14.06 1.94
C ALA A 183 12.86 -13.68 2.67
N GLU A 184 13.99 -14.07 2.09
CA GLU A 184 15.34 -13.73 2.60
C GLU A 184 15.85 -12.39 2.03
N ALA A 185 15.12 -11.82 1.07
CA ALA A 185 15.45 -10.58 0.37
C ALA A 185 14.20 -9.74 0.12
N HIS A 186 14.40 -8.56 -0.47
CA HIS A 186 13.29 -7.70 -0.90
C HIS A 186 12.43 -8.40 -1.95
N THR A 187 11.12 -8.28 -1.81
CA THR A 187 10.13 -8.73 -2.81
C THR A 187 9.07 -7.65 -2.94
N LEU A 188 8.57 -7.40 -4.15
CA LEU A 188 7.52 -6.41 -4.38
C LEU A 188 6.21 -6.77 -3.66
N GLN A 189 5.87 -8.06 -3.53
CA GLN A 189 4.64 -8.53 -2.90
C GLN A 189 4.62 -8.23 -1.39
N ASN A 190 5.73 -8.50 -0.68
CA ASN A 190 5.86 -8.09 0.72
C ASN A 190 5.89 -6.57 0.87
N ALA A 191 6.55 -5.85 -0.05
CA ALA A 191 6.59 -4.40 -0.03
C ALA A 191 5.20 -3.78 -0.24
N LEU A 192 4.37 -4.32 -1.14
CA LEU A 192 2.99 -3.88 -1.33
C LEU A 192 2.12 -4.20 -0.10
N THR A 193 2.23 -5.43 0.42
CA THR A 193 1.46 -5.84 1.60
C THR A 193 1.79 -4.96 2.80
N LEU A 194 3.06 -4.73 3.09
CA LEU A 194 3.49 -3.90 4.21
C LEU A 194 3.25 -2.40 3.99
N ALA A 195 3.10 -1.96 2.74
CA ALA A 195 2.59 -0.63 2.42
C ALA A 195 1.11 -0.52 2.79
N ASP A 196 0.29 -1.54 2.53
CA ASP A 196 -1.13 -1.55 2.91
C ASP A 196 -1.30 -1.56 4.43
N PHE A 197 -0.42 -2.24 5.17
CA PHE A 197 -0.35 -2.11 6.63
C PHE A 197 0.01 -0.68 7.07
N SER A 198 0.97 -0.03 6.41
CA SER A 198 1.33 1.37 6.69
C SER A 198 0.19 2.33 6.40
N HIS A 199 -0.57 2.08 5.33
CA HIS A 199 -1.77 2.83 5.00
C HIS A 199 -2.88 2.60 6.05
N LEU A 200 -3.11 1.34 6.46
CA LEU A 200 -4.07 0.98 7.50
C LEU A 200 -3.78 1.63 8.85
N ALA A 201 -2.51 1.83 9.19
CA ALA A 201 -2.13 2.44 10.46
C ALA A 201 -2.73 3.83 10.67
N TYR A 202 -3.18 4.51 9.60
CA TYR A 202 -3.85 5.81 9.67
C TYR A 202 -5.33 5.76 10.08
N PHE A 203 -5.96 4.59 10.05
CA PHE A 203 -7.36 4.41 10.45
C PHE A 203 -7.49 4.04 11.93
N GLY A 204 -8.70 4.13 12.46
CA GLY A 204 -9.07 3.76 13.81
C GLY A 204 -8.90 2.26 14.11
N PRO A 205 -8.64 1.90 15.38
CA PRO A 205 -8.26 0.54 15.76
C PRO A 205 -9.32 -0.52 15.45
N ALA A 206 -10.62 -0.18 15.59
CA ALA A 206 -11.71 -1.11 15.30
C ALA A 206 -11.78 -1.46 13.81
N TYR A 207 -11.58 -0.44 12.95
CA TYR A 207 -11.51 -0.62 11.50
C TYR A 207 -10.31 -1.48 11.10
N VAL A 208 -9.14 -1.16 11.63
CA VAL A 208 -7.89 -1.90 11.40
C VAL A 208 -8.03 -3.36 11.82
N GLU A 209 -8.56 -3.63 13.03
CA GLU A 209 -8.76 -4.99 13.52
C GLU A 209 -9.68 -5.80 12.58
N LYS A 210 -10.77 -5.19 12.11
CA LYS A 210 -11.69 -5.84 11.16
C LYS A 210 -10.99 -6.16 9.84
N GLN A 211 -10.20 -5.24 9.30
CA GLN A 211 -9.44 -5.47 8.06
C GLN A 211 -8.42 -6.60 8.23
N LEU A 212 -7.67 -6.59 9.33
CA LEU A 212 -6.64 -7.60 9.61
C LEU A 212 -7.25 -9.00 9.75
N LYS A 213 -8.42 -9.13 10.39
CA LYS A 213 -9.18 -10.39 10.44
C LYS A 213 -9.55 -10.89 9.05
N LEU A 214 -10.01 -10.01 8.14
CA LEU A 214 -10.30 -10.38 6.76
C LEU A 214 -9.05 -10.89 6.01
N TRP A 215 -7.86 -10.44 6.40
CA TRP A 215 -6.59 -10.91 5.86
C TRP A 215 -6.01 -12.14 6.60
N GLY A 216 -6.72 -12.65 7.62
CA GLY A 216 -6.33 -13.81 8.41
C GLY A 216 -5.30 -13.52 9.50
N TYR A 217 -5.25 -12.29 10.00
CA TYR A 217 -4.43 -11.86 11.12
C TYR A 217 -5.32 -11.70 12.38
N GLU A 218 -5.18 -12.61 13.35
CA GLU A 218 -6.14 -12.73 14.47
C GLU A 218 -5.61 -12.54 15.89
N PRO A 219 -4.29 -12.47 16.19
CA PRO A 219 -3.85 -11.66 17.29
C PRO A 219 -3.65 -10.22 16.83
N PHE A 220 -4.27 -9.25 17.51
CA PHE A 220 -4.13 -7.82 17.25
C PHE A 220 -3.95 -7.03 18.55
N ARG A 221 -2.99 -6.11 18.55
CA ARG A 221 -2.75 -5.16 19.65
C ARG A 221 -2.57 -3.77 19.06
N TRP A 222 -3.42 -2.85 19.50
CA TRP A 222 -3.25 -1.42 19.25
C TRP A 222 -2.48 -0.77 20.39
N VAL A 223 -1.47 0.01 20.06
CA VAL A 223 -0.66 0.77 21.00
C VAL A 223 -0.78 2.25 20.65
N GLU A 224 -1.04 3.09 21.64
CA GLU A 224 -1.14 4.53 21.46
C GLU A 224 -0.61 5.28 22.69
N ASP A 225 0.20 6.32 22.46
CA ASP A 225 0.37 7.43 23.40
C ASP A 225 -0.15 8.73 22.78
N LYS A 226 -1.27 9.21 23.33
CA LYS A 226 -1.93 10.45 22.92
C LYS A 226 -1.08 11.70 23.16
N LYS A 227 -0.12 11.67 24.10
CA LYS A 227 0.74 12.82 24.41
C LYS A 227 1.81 13.07 23.35
N THR A 228 2.25 12.01 22.69
CA THR A 228 3.25 12.09 21.62
C THR A 228 2.65 11.84 20.24
N ASP A 229 1.32 11.72 20.16
CA ASP A 229 0.57 11.33 18.96
C ASP A 229 1.23 10.16 18.23
N THR A 230 1.57 9.12 18.99
CA THR A 230 2.31 7.96 18.49
C THR A 230 1.46 6.71 18.59
N GLN A 231 1.31 6.02 17.47
CA GLN A 231 0.50 4.82 17.35
C GLN A 231 1.30 3.71 16.67
N ALA A 232 1.07 2.50 17.13
CA ALA A 232 1.57 1.29 16.50
C ALA A 232 0.49 0.20 16.56
N LEU A 233 0.50 -0.68 15.57
CA LEU A 233 -0.22 -1.94 15.62
C LEU A 233 0.77 -3.09 15.64
N VAL A 234 0.45 -4.13 16.40
CA VAL A 234 1.17 -5.41 16.43
C VAL A 234 0.18 -6.51 16.13
N THR A 235 0.46 -7.31 15.12
CA THR A 235 -0.40 -8.42 14.73
C THR A 235 0.43 -9.59 14.22
N GLY A 236 -0.19 -10.76 14.01
CA GLY A 236 0.53 -11.96 13.60
C GLY A 236 -0.30 -12.90 12.76
N LYS A 237 0.38 -13.69 11.93
CA LYS A 237 -0.21 -14.75 11.12
C LYS A 237 0.82 -15.85 10.93
N GLY A 238 0.42 -17.10 11.14
CA GLY A 238 1.35 -18.23 11.02
C GLY A 238 2.60 -18.05 11.89
N SER A 239 3.77 -17.98 11.25
CA SER A 239 5.09 -17.93 11.90
C SER A 239 5.69 -16.53 12.02
N HIS A 240 4.94 -15.48 11.65
CA HIS A 240 5.44 -14.10 11.68
C HIS A 240 4.52 -13.13 12.43
N LEU A 241 5.12 -12.02 12.86
CA LEU A 241 4.47 -10.82 13.38
C LEU A 241 4.73 -9.65 12.44
N VAL A 242 3.76 -8.74 12.39
CA VAL A 242 3.91 -7.42 11.76
C VAL A 242 3.78 -6.35 12.84
N VAL A 243 4.79 -5.50 12.95
CA VAL A 243 4.80 -4.30 13.78
C VAL A 243 4.78 -3.10 12.85
N CYS A 244 3.70 -2.33 12.87
CA CYS A 244 3.55 -1.17 11.98
C CYS A 244 3.32 0.11 12.77
N PHE A 245 4.07 1.16 12.45
CA PHE A 245 3.95 2.47 13.09
C PHE A 245 3.25 3.47 12.16
N ARG A 246 2.29 4.22 12.71
CA ARG A 246 1.59 5.29 11.98
C ARG A 246 2.51 6.50 11.81
N GLY A 247 2.38 7.19 10.68
CA GLY A 247 2.89 8.56 10.55
C GLY A 247 2.08 9.59 11.36
N THR A 248 2.52 10.84 11.35
CA THR A 248 1.77 11.93 11.99
C THR A 248 0.63 12.39 11.08
N SER A 249 -0.60 12.48 11.60
CA SER A 249 -1.73 13.10 10.87
C SER A 249 -1.77 14.63 10.99
N SER A 250 -1.15 15.18 12.03
CA SER A 250 -1.13 16.63 12.29
C SER A 250 0.07 17.38 11.69
N GLY A 251 1.09 16.68 11.17
CA GLY A 251 2.36 17.26 10.66
C GLY A 251 3.19 18.09 11.68
N LYS A 252 2.65 18.37 12.86
CA LYS A 252 3.10 19.44 13.75
C LYS A 252 4.12 19.01 14.79
N ASP A 253 4.11 17.77 15.29
CA ASP A 253 4.88 17.48 16.52
C ASP A 253 6.33 17.03 16.28
N ALA A 254 6.62 16.33 15.18
CA ALA A 254 7.97 15.78 14.94
C ALA A 254 8.88 16.67 14.08
N LEU A 255 8.32 17.41 13.10
CA LEU A 255 9.08 18.32 12.23
C LEU A 255 9.27 19.72 12.84
N VAL A 256 8.39 20.15 13.76
CA VAL A 256 8.46 21.50 14.37
C VAL A 256 9.50 21.57 15.49
N ASP A 257 10.17 20.47 15.85
CA ASP A 257 11.42 20.52 16.62
C ASP A 257 12.55 21.06 15.69
N THR A 258 12.38 22.31 15.25
CA THR A 258 13.20 23.12 14.33
C THR A 258 14.66 23.29 14.78
N ARG A 259 15.00 22.69 15.92
CA ARG A 259 16.35 22.67 16.48
C ARG A 259 17.15 21.45 16.03
N PHE A 260 16.55 20.50 15.29
CA PHE A 260 17.23 19.32 14.74
C PHE A 260 18.07 18.55 15.78
N LEU A 261 17.58 18.55 17.03
CA LEU A 261 18.37 18.08 18.16
C LEU A 261 18.52 16.57 18.09
N LYS A 262 19.75 16.11 18.32
CA LYS A 262 20.06 14.69 18.42
C LYS A 262 20.21 14.27 19.87
N THR A 263 19.76 13.07 20.20
CA THR A 263 20.00 12.41 21.50
C THR A 263 20.77 11.12 21.28
N LYS A 264 21.36 10.55 22.33
CA LYS A 264 22.04 9.25 22.26
C LYS A 264 21.06 8.18 21.78
N ALA A 265 21.49 7.35 20.85
CA ALA A 265 20.71 6.21 20.40
C ALA A 265 20.59 5.13 21.50
N PHE A 266 19.53 4.33 21.43
CA PHE A 266 19.45 3.07 22.19
C PHE A 266 20.64 2.17 21.84
N GLY A 267 21.24 1.51 22.83
CA GLY A 267 22.50 0.78 22.67
C GLY A 267 23.77 1.64 22.76
N GLY A 268 23.64 2.96 22.76
CA GLY A 268 24.71 3.90 23.11
C GLY A 268 25.69 4.30 22.01
N ARG A 269 25.60 3.71 20.81
CA ARG A 269 26.42 4.08 19.63
C ARG A 269 25.68 5.09 18.75
N GLY A 270 26.29 6.26 18.53
CA GLY A 270 25.70 7.32 17.71
C GLY A 270 24.54 8.08 18.34
N LYS A 271 23.96 8.98 17.55
CA LYS A 271 22.87 9.86 17.94
C LYS A 271 21.73 9.84 16.92
N VAL A 272 20.51 9.98 17.41
CA VAL A 272 19.26 9.97 16.63
C VAL A 272 18.44 11.23 16.88
N HIS A 273 17.55 11.56 15.96
CA HIS A 273 16.61 12.67 16.13
C HIS A 273 15.84 12.53 17.46
N ARG A 274 15.91 13.57 18.30
CA ARG A 274 15.34 13.55 19.65
C ARG A 274 13.83 13.32 19.64
N GLY A 275 13.12 13.94 18.70
CA GLY A 275 11.67 13.76 18.54
C GLY A 275 11.29 12.31 18.25
N PHE A 276 12.01 11.65 17.33
CA PHE A 276 11.73 10.27 16.94
C PHE A 276 12.03 9.30 18.10
N ASN A 277 13.14 9.52 18.81
CA ASN A 277 13.47 8.69 19.97
C ASN A 277 12.43 8.85 21.09
N LYS A 278 12.00 10.08 21.39
CA LYS A 278 10.98 10.36 22.40
C LYS A 278 9.62 9.74 22.06
N ALA A 279 9.23 9.82 20.78
CA ALA A 279 8.00 9.20 20.30
C ALA A 279 8.06 7.67 20.40
N LEU A 280 9.17 7.03 20.02
CA LEU A 280 9.30 5.59 20.21
C LEU A 280 9.33 5.21 21.70
N ASP A 281 10.05 5.96 22.54
CA ASP A 281 10.15 5.69 23.98
C ASP A 281 8.78 5.68 24.68
N SER A 282 7.83 6.48 24.21
CA SER A 282 6.51 6.58 24.85
C SER A 282 5.62 5.35 24.64
N VAL A 283 5.85 4.61 23.55
CA VAL A 283 5.08 3.41 23.18
C VAL A 283 5.89 2.12 23.28
N TRP A 284 7.22 2.20 23.46
CA TRP A 284 8.12 1.05 23.42
C TRP A 284 7.75 -0.06 24.41
N PRO A 285 7.46 0.21 25.71
CA PRO A 285 7.10 -0.86 26.64
C PRO A 285 5.86 -1.65 26.21
N GLN A 286 4.85 -0.97 25.65
CA GLN A 286 3.63 -1.61 25.18
C GLN A 286 3.86 -2.40 23.88
N VAL A 287 4.67 -1.86 22.95
CA VAL A 287 5.04 -2.55 21.70
C VAL A 287 5.82 -3.82 22.01
N GLN A 288 6.82 -3.73 22.90
CA GLN A 288 7.61 -4.89 23.31
C GLN A 288 6.74 -5.95 23.99
N ALA A 289 5.89 -5.54 24.95
CA ALA A 289 4.97 -6.45 25.61
C ALA A 289 3.99 -7.14 24.64
N ALA A 290 3.50 -6.42 23.62
CA ALA A 290 2.63 -6.99 22.60
C ALA A 290 3.38 -8.03 21.74
N VAL A 291 4.62 -7.76 21.33
CA VAL A 291 5.44 -8.75 20.61
C VAL A 291 5.70 -9.99 21.47
N ASP A 292 6.05 -9.79 22.74
CA ASP A 292 6.29 -10.90 23.68
C ASP A 292 5.03 -11.76 23.87
N GLU A 293 3.86 -11.12 23.99
CA GLU A 293 2.57 -11.80 24.12
C GLU A 293 2.20 -12.59 22.86
N LEU A 294 2.40 -12.03 21.67
CA LEU A 294 1.97 -12.63 20.41
C LEU A 294 2.96 -13.67 19.84
N GLY A 295 4.19 -13.69 20.36
CA GLY A 295 5.22 -14.70 20.09
C GLY A 295 6.59 -14.07 19.83
N ALA A 296 7.42 -13.98 20.87
CA ALA A 296 8.78 -13.43 20.79
C ALA A 296 9.74 -14.22 19.86
N ASP A 297 9.43 -15.49 19.60
CA ASP A 297 10.20 -16.39 18.74
C ASP A 297 9.84 -16.27 17.25
N LYS A 298 8.75 -15.56 16.93
CA LYS A 298 8.30 -15.36 15.55
C LYS A 298 9.19 -14.39 14.80
N LYS A 299 9.20 -14.54 13.47
CA LYS A 299 9.82 -13.57 12.55
C LYS A 299 9.08 -12.25 12.62
N ILE A 300 9.79 -11.13 12.80
CA ILE A 300 9.19 -9.80 12.88
C ILE A 300 9.43 -9.06 11.57
N PHE A 301 8.34 -8.65 10.93
CA PHE A 301 8.34 -7.65 9.87
C PHE A 301 7.97 -6.31 10.46
N VAL A 302 8.79 -5.29 10.24
CA VAL A 302 8.54 -3.93 10.73
C VAL A 302 8.20 -3.04 9.56
N SER A 303 7.14 -2.24 9.69
CA SER A 303 6.69 -1.34 8.64
C SER A 303 6.33 0.04 9.18
N GLY A 304 6.34 1.03 8.30
CA GLY A 304 5.87 2.37 8.61
C GLY A 304 6.04 3.33 7.45
N HIS A 305 5.23 4.39 7.47
CA HIS A 305 5.26 5.48 6.51
C HIS A 305 5.60 6.80 7.18
N SER A 306 6.31 7.71 6.49
CA SER A 306 6.58 9.06 6.97
C SER A 306 7.31 9.06 8.33
N LEU A 307 6.80 9.76 9.34
CA LEU A 307 7.31 9.65 10.72
C LEU A 307 7.31 8.19 11.21
N GLY A 308 6.28 7.41 10.89
CA GLY A 308 6.16 6.01 11.27
C GLY A 308 7.30 5.16 10.71
N ALA A 309 7.82 5.48 9.53
CA ALA A 309 9.01 4.83 8.98
C ALA A 309 10.27 5.05 9.83
N ALA A 310 10.41 6.23 10.44
CA ALA A 310 11.51 6.50 11.35
C ALA A 310 11.37 5.70 12.65
N LEU A 311 10.16 5.63 13.21
CA LEU A 311 9.87 4.84 14.40
C LEU A 311 10.07 3.34 14.15
N ALA A 312 9.62 2.85 12.99
CA ALA A 312 9.80 1.46 12.54
C ALA A 312 11.29 1.07 12.51
N GLN A 313 12.15 1.89 11.92
CA GLN A 313 13.59 1.63 11.90
C GLN A 313 14.20 1.67 13.31
N LEU A 314 13.87 2.67 14.13
CA LEU A 314 14.35 2.73 15.51
C LEU A 314 13.88 1.53 16.35
N ALA A 315 12.65 1.06 16.15
CA ALA A 315 12.09 -0.12 16.80
C ALA A 315 12.80 -1.39 16.36
N ALA A 316 13.00 -1.57 15.05
CA ALA A 316 13.75 -2.69 14.50
C ALA A 316 15.17 -2.79 15.10
N HIS A 317 15.84 -1.66 15.28
CA HIS A 317 17.16 -1.61 15.94
C HIS A 317 17.10 -2.08 17.39
N ARG A 318 16.10 -1.64 18.16
CA ARG A 318 15.91 -2.09 19.57
C ARG A 318 15.60 -3.57 19.66
N PHE A 319 14.75 -4.07 18.76
CA PHE A 319 14.44 -5.50 18.65
C PHE A 319 15.70 -6.32 18.30
N ALA A 320 16.48 -5.89 17.31
CA ALA A 320 17.72 -6.57 16.92
C ALA A 320 18.76 -6.61 18.04
N LEU A 321 18.91 -5.51 18.80
CA LEU A 321 19.78 -5.46 19.98
C LEU A 321 19.27 -6.29 21.16
N SER A 322 18.00 -6.70 21.13
CA SER A 322 17.36 -7.51 22.16
C SER A 322 17.11 -8.95 21.67
N ASP A 323 17.88 -9.40 20.67
CA ASP A 323 17.87 -10.77 20.10
C ASP A 323 16.54 -11.24 19.47
N TYR A 324 15.63 -10.32 19.12
CA TYR A 324 14.43 -10.68 18.35
C TYR A 324 14.77 -10.93 16.87
N SER A 325 14.06 -11.87 16.26
CA SER A 325 14.27 -12.25 14.85
C SER A 325 13.61 -11.28 13.87
N ILE A 326 14.27 -10.16 13.55
CA ILE A 326 13.83 -9.28 12.45
C ILE A 326 14.00 -10.00 11.11
N ALA A 327 12.90 -10.16 10.36
CA ALA A 327 12.90 -10.72 9.01
C ALA A 327 13.00 -9.64 7.93
N GLY A 328 12.36 -8.49 8.13
CA GLY A 328 12.44 -7.38 7.19
C GLY A 328 11.92 -6.07 7.77
N VAL A 329 12.49 -4.95 7.32
CA VAL A 329 12.09 -3.59 7.66
C VAL A 329 11.71 -2.88 6.38
N TYR A 330 10.41 -2.74 6.12
CA TYR A 330 9.88 -2.14 4.90
C TYR A 330 9.33 -0.77 5.23
N VAL A 331 9.98 0.27 4.73
CA VAL A 331 9.64 1.64 5.11
C VAL A 331 9.45 2.52 3.89
N TYR A 332 8.50 3.47 3.98
CA TYR A 332 8.04 4.29 2.87
C TYR A 332 8.15 5.76 3.26
N GLY A 333 8.77 6.58 2.41
CA GLY A 333 8.91 8.02 2.66
C GLY A 333 9.63 8.36 3.97
N SER A 334 10.59 7.52 4.40
CA SER A 334 11.27 7.73 5.69
C SER A 334 12.07 9.04 5.68
N PRO A 335 11.96 9.90 6.70
CA PRO A 335 12.95 10.93 6.94
C PRO A 335 14.28 10.32 7.37
N ARG A 336 15.34 11.13 7.37
CA ARG A 336 16.65 10.75 7.92
C ARG A 336 16.60 10.72 9.44
N ILE A 337 17.30 9.77 10.06
CA ILE A 337 17.03 9.41 11.47
C ILE A 337 18.17 9.80 12.40
N GLY A 338 19.41 9.47 12.03
CA GLY A 338 20.56 9.61 12.93
C GLY A 338 21.83 10.00 12.23
N ASN A 339 22.89 10.19 13.02
CA ASN A 339 24.21 10.54 12.54
C ASN A 339 24.93 9.34 11.86
N PRO A 340 26.09 9.54 11.22
CA PRO A 340 26.82 8.46 10.55
C PRO A 340 27.16 7.29 11.49
N GLU A 341 27.54 7.60 12.73
CA GLU A 341 27.84 6.58 13.75
C GLU A 341 26.62 5.69 14.06
N PHE A 342 25.42 6.28 14.15
CA PHE A 342 24.19 5.50 14.35
C PHE A 342 23.81 4.70 13.11
N ARG A 343 23.98 5.27 11.91
CA ARG A 343 23.80 4.52 10.64
C ARG A 343 24.66 3.27 10.63
N ASP A 344 25.93 3.39 11.01
CA ASP A 344 26.86 2.27 10.99
C ASP A 344 26.46 1.21 12.03
N ALA A 345 26.10 1.63 13.25
CA ALA A 345 25.57 0.72 14.27
C ALA A 345 24.28 -0.01 13.84
N TYR A 346 23.36 0.69 13.16
CA TYR A 346 22.16 0.09 12.61
C TYR A 346 22.47 -0.90 11.48
N ASN A 347 23.31 -0.49 10.53
CA ASN A 347 23.61 -1.26 9.33
C ASN A 347 24.37 -2.55 9.64
N GLU A 348 25.22 -2.56 10.68
CA GLU A 348 25.86 -3.78 11.20
C GLU A 348 24.85 -4.90 11.52
N LEU A 349 23.62 -4.54 11.93
CA LEU A 349 22.58 -5.50 12.31
C LEU A 349 21.53 -5.72 11.21
N LEU A 350 21.19 -4.67 10.45
CA LEU A 350 19.95 -4.62 9.68
C LEU A 350 20.12 -4.18 8.21
N GLU A 351 21.33 -3.87 7.72
CA GLU A 351 21.51 -3.34 6.34
C GLU A 351 20.84 -4.22 5.28
N ALA A 352 21.04 -5.53 5.35
CA ALA A 352 20.50 -6.50 4.39
C ALA A 352 18.98 -6.73 4.51
N LYS A 353 18.37 -6.29 5.61
CA LYS A 353 16.95 -6.51 5.92
C LYS A 353 16.11 -5.23 5.82
N THR A 354 16.76 -4.08 5.59
CA THR A 354 16.09 -2.78 5.55
C THR A 354 15.90 -2.30 4.12
N PHE A 355 14.64 -2.13 3.75
CA PHE A 355 14.19 -1.75 2.44
C PHE A 355 13.49 -0.39 2.52
N LEU A 356 14.27 0.67 2.29
CA LEU A 356 13.78 2.04 2.21
C LEU A 356 13.25 2.34 0.81
N HIS A 357 11.97 2.72 0.74
CA HIS A 357 11.30 3.12 -0.48
C HIS A 357 11.06 4.64 -0.49
N ILE A 358 11.41 5.27 -1.60
CA ILE A 358 11.24 6.70 -1.84
C ILE A 358 10.48 6.83 -3.15
N ASN A 359 9.36 7.54 -3.14
CA ASN A 359 8.63 7.82 -4.35
C ASN A 359 9.12 9.12 -4.98
N ASN A 360 9.59 9.05 -6.23
CA ASN A 360 9.96 10.19 -7.06
C ASN A 360 10.73 11.28 -6.29
N THR A 361 10.16 12.48 -6.09
CA THR A 361 10.82 13.60 -5.43
C THR A 361 10.39 13.82 -3.99
N ASP A 362 9.84 12.79 -3.32
CA ASP A 362 9.37 12.82 -1.94
C ASP A 362 10.33 13.63 -1.03
N ILE A 363 9.84 14.80 -0.63
CA ILE A 363 10.61 15.79 0.11
C ILE A 363 10.83 15.37 1.56
N VAL A 364 9.98 14.52 2.13
CA VAL A 364 10.13 14.04 3.50
C VAL A 364 11.37 13.17 3.62
N ALA A 365 11.68 12.38 2.59
CA ALA A 365 12.91 11.63 2.51
C ALA A 365 14.18 12.49 2.39
N ARG A 366 14.04 13.81 2.22
CA ARG A 366 15.15 14.77 2.15
C ARG A 366 15.39 15.50 3.47
N ILE A 367 14.57 15.28 4.49
CA ILE A 367 14.71 15.92 5.79
C ILE A 367 14.95 14.89 6.91
N PRO A 368 15.62 15.27 8.01
CA PRO A 368 16.48 16.44 8.11
C PRO A 368 17.66 16.42 7.12
N PRO A 369 18.23 17.58 6.77
CA PRO A 369 19.33 17.68 5.81
C PRO A 369 20.61 16.94 6.22
N ARG A 370 21.37 16.47 5.23
CA ARG A 370 22.66 15.80 5.45
C ARG A 370 23.74 16.69 6.08
N ILE A 371 23.71 18.01 5.80
CA ILE A 371 24.64 18.99 6.38
C ILE A 371 24.55 19.05 7.91
N LEU A 372 23.39 18.70 8.47
CA LEU A 372 23.15 18.57 9.90
C LEU A 372 23.54 17.18 10.42
N GLY A 373 24.31 16.40 9.67
CA GLY A 373 24.77 15.06 10.07
C GLY A 373 23.74 13.94 9.90
N PHE A 374 22.48 14.21 9.56
CA PHE A 374 21.46 13.15 9.44
C PHE A 374 21.69 12.25 8.22
N ARG A 375 21.45 10.96 8.39
CA ARG A 375 21.58 9.90 7.37
C ARG A 375 20.34 9.01 7.36
N HIS A 376 20.07 8.46 6.17
CA HIS A 376 19.20 7.29 6.02
C HIS A 376 19.89 6.05 6.57
N LEU A 377 19.09 5.07 6.98
CA LEU A 377 19.57 3.78 7.47
C LEU A 377 19.26 2.68 6.45
N GLY A 378 19.86 1.51 6.63
CA GLY A 378 19.72 0.38 5.73
C GLY A 378 20.65 0.45 4.52
N GLY A 379 20.37 -0.43 3.56
CA GLY A 379 21.04 -0.46 2.26
C GLY A 379 20.68 0.74 1.38
N THR A 380 20.95 0.63 0.08
CA THR A 380 20.67 1.75 -0.81
C THR A 380 19.16 1.95 -0.99
N PRO A 381 18.66 3.21 -0.97
CA PRO A 381 17.23 3.46 -1.16
C PRO A 381 16.75 2.92 -2.51
N ARG A 382 15.53 2.39 -2.51
CA ARG A 382 14.77 2.02 -3.70
C ARG A 382 13.88 3.20 -4.07
N GLN A 383 14.09 3.76 -5.24
CA GLN A 383 13.37 4.94 -5.69
C GLN A 383 12.43 4.56 -6.84
N PHE A 384 11.15 4.89 -6.69
CA PHE A 384 10.21 4.87 -7.81
C PHE A 384 10.43 6.11 -8.67
N ASP A 385 10.41 5.94 -9.99
CA ASP A 385 10.26 7.06 -10.92
C ASP A 385 8.77 7.40 -11.13
N GLU A 386 8.50 8.31 -12.07
CA GLU A 386 7.13 8.66 -12.45
C GLU A 386 6.35 7.42 -12.93
N GLY A 387 6.97 6.59 -13.78
CA GLY A 387 6.36 5.39 -14.36
C GLY A 387 6.47 4.13 -13.51
N HIS A 388 6.43 4.25 -12.16
CA HIS A 388 6.44 3.15 -11.19
C HIS A 388 7.60 2.14 -11.34
N ILE A 389 8.69 2.50 -12.02
CA ILE A 389 9.88 1.67 -12.09
C ILE A 389 10.67 1.85 -10.79
N LEU A 390 10.84 0.75 -10.05
CA LEU A 390 11.62 0.75 -8.83
C LEU A 390 13.10 0.51 -9.13
N THR A 391 13.94 1.49 -8.82
CA THR A 391 15.40 1.41 -9.02
C THR A 391 16.15 1.47 -7.71
N GLU A 392 17.16 0.62 -7.54
CA GLU A 392 18.12 0.80 -6.45
C GLU A 392 19.07 1.94 -6.83
N LEU A 393 19.08 2.99 -6.01
CA LEU A 393 20.02 4.09 -6.22
C LEU A 393 21.46 3.59 -6.09
N PRO A 394 22.43 4.18 -6.79
CA PRO A 394 23.83 3.85 -6.57
C PRO A 394 24.26 4.34 -5.18
N LYS A 395 25.04 3.53 -4.45
CA LYS A 395 25.70 4.00 -3.21
C LYS A 395 26.53 5.24 -3.59
N PRO A 396 26.36 6.38 -2.90
CA PRO A 396 27.17 7.55 -3.20
C PRO A 396 28.64 7.16 -3.09
N LYS A 397 29.44 7.43 -4.13
CA LYS A 397 30.87 7.16 -4.11
C LYS A 397 31.45 7.90 -2.91
N ALA A 398 32.09 7.15 -1.99
CA ALA A 398 32.88 7.78 -0.94
C ALA A 398 33.94 8.64 -1.62
N ILE A 399 33.84 9.95 -1.48
CA ILE A 399 34.92 10.84 -1.87
C ILE A 399 35.98 10.67 -0.78
N LEU A 400 36.98 9.83 -1.05
CA LEU A 400 38.10 9.58 -0.13
C LEU A 400 38.68 10.93 0.34
N GLY A 401 38.62 11.18 1.65
CA GLY A 401 39.16 12.39 2.29
C GLY A 401 38.17 13.55 2.48
N PHE A 402 36.90 13.42 2.07
CA PHE A 402 35.84 14.37 2.40
C PHE A 402 34.85 13.74 3.38
N GLU A 403 35.04 13.99 4.66
CA GLU A 403 33.95 13.90 5.63
C GLU A 403 33.15 15.20 5.53
N GLU A 404 31.86 15.12 5.17
CA GLU A 404 30.96 16.27 5.35
C GLU A 404 30.99 16.62 6.84
N GLU A 405 31.69 17.69 7.19
CA GLU A 405 31.76 18.18 8.57
C GLU A 405 30.33 18.46 9.05
N GLU A 406 29.90 17.72 10.07
CA GLU A 406 28.59 17.90 10.68
C GLU A 406 28.54 19.29 11.30
N LYS A 407 27.59 20.12 10.85
CA LYS A 407 27.36 21.45 11.42
C LYS A 407 26.10 21.46 12.25
N GLU A 408 26.14 22.16 13.38
CA GLU A 408 24.92 22.46 14.11
C GLU A 408 24.11 23.51 13.34
N PHE A 409 22.78 23.46 13.48
CA PHE A 409 21.90 24.34 12.71
C PHE A 409 22.22 25.83 12.94
N ASP A 410 22.60 26.19 14.17
CA ASP A 410 22.94 27.56 14.54
C ASP A 410 24.29 28.05 13.98
N GLU A 411 25.15 27.14 13.53
CA GLU A 411 26.47 27.44 12.94
C GLU A 411 26.39 27.69 11.43
N LEU A 412 25.24 27.42 10.82
CA LEU A 412 24.99 27.62 9.40
C LEU A 412 24.79 29.12 9.08
N ASP A 413 25.21 29.52 7.87
CA ASP A 413 24.92 30.85 7.35
C ASP A 413 23.40 31.09 7.21
N GLU A 414 23.01 32.35 7.13
CA GLU A 414 21.58 32.73 7.11
C GLU A 414 20.85 32.20 5.86
N GLU A 415 21.51 32.13 4.71
CA GLU A 415 20.91 31.66 3.46
C GLU A 415 20.61 30.16 3.54
N THR A 416 21.59 29.37 3.98
CA THR A 416 21.44 27.93 4.21
C THR A 416 20.35 27.63 5.23
N ARG A 417 20.30 28.36 6.36
CA ARG A 417 19.22 28.19 7.36
C ARG A 417 17.84 28.47 6.78
N LYS A 418 17.69 29.55 6.00
CA LYS A 418 16.43 29.89 5.32
C LYS A 418 16.01 28.81 4.31
N ALA A 419 16.97 28.25 3.56
CA ALA A 419 16.70 27.17 2.61
C ALA A 419 16.20 25.91 3.33
N ILE A 420 16.87 25.49 4.41
CA ILE A 420 16.44 24.35 5.24
C ILE A 420 15.03 24.58 5.81
N LEU A 421 14.76 25.76 6.36
CA LEU A 421 13.42 26.10 6.89
C LEU A 421 12.34 26.20 5.80
N ARG A 422 12.72 26.42 4.54
CA ARG A 422 11.79 26.34 3.41
C ARG A 422 11.48 24.89 3.06
N GLU A 423 12.49 24.04 2.90
CA GLU A 423 12.29 22.60 2.64
C GLU A 423 11.46 21.94 3.75
N MET A 424 11.70 22.29 5.03
CA MET A 424 10.90 21.79 6.15
C MET A 424 9.42 22.19 6.06
N ARG A 425 9.12 23.43 5.63
CA ARG A 425 7.73 23.88 5.45
C ARG A 425 7.06 23.21 4.27
N GLU A 426 7.79 22.95 3.19
CA GLU A 426 7.30 22.20 2.04
C GLU A 426 7.03 20.73 2.42
N ALA A 427 7.95 20.10 3.17
CA ALA A 427 7.75 18.76 3.71
C ALA A 427 6.55 18.66 4.64
N GLN A 428 6.35 19.65 5.51
CA GLN A 428 5.16 19.68 6.36
C GLN A 428 3.86 19.79 5.55
N ARG A 429 3.83 20.62 4.49
CA ARG A 429 2.66 20.73 3.61
C ARG A 429 2.37 19.44 2.84
N SER A 430 3.41 18.78 2.37
CA SER A 430 3.33 17.45 1.75
C SER A 430 2.72 16.47 2.76
N MET A 431 3.31 16.29 3.95
CA MET A 431 2.74 15.44 4.99
C MET A 431 1.26 15.75 5.32
N GLU A 432 0.88 17.02 5.47
CA GLU A 432 -0.51 17.42 5.71
C GLU A 432 -1.44 17.03 4.54
N ALA A 433 -1.00 17.19 3.29
CA ALA A 433 -1.74 16.79 2.10
C ALA A 433 -1.89 15.26 2.00
N SER A 434 -0.84 14.50 2.33
CA SER A 434 -0.86 13.03 2.31
C SER A 434 -1.90 12.40 3.23
N THR A 435 -2.34 13.12 4.26
CA THR A 435 -3.35 12.66 5.24
C THR A 435 -4.72 13.28 5.01
N GLN A 436 -4.88 14.15 4.01
CA GLN A 436 -6.12 14.87 3.76
C GLN A 436 -7.30 13.93 3.44
N PHE A 437 -7.05 12.77 2.85
CA PHE A 437 -8.09 11.78 2.52
C PHE A 437 -8.84 11.23 3.75
N LEU A 438 -8.20 11.23 4.93
CA LEU A 438 -8.83 10.80 6.17
C LEU A 438 -10.00 11.73 6.52
N GLU A 439 -9.79 13.05 6.38
CA GLU A 439 -10.75 14.07 6.80
C GLU A 439 -11.67 14.55 5.67
N ALA A 440 -11.20 14.55 4.42
CA ALA A 440 -11.94 15.10 3.28
C ALA A 440 -13.13 14.23 2.87
N SER A 441 -14.29 14.82 2.54
CA SER A 441 -15.36 14.06 1.88
C SER A 441 -14.83 13.50 0.54
N PRO A 442 -15.23 12.28 0.12
CA PRO A 442 -14.78 11.70 -1.14
C PRO A 442 -15.05 12.57 -2.38
N ASP A 443 -16.02 13.48 -2.32
CA ASP A 443 -16.30 14.45 -3.40
C ASP A 443 -15.16 15.46 -3.61
N PHE A 444 -14.37 15.73 -2.56
CA PHE A 444 -13.18 16.59 -2.61
C PHE A 444 -11.90 15.82 -2.96
N LEU A 445 -11.96 14.49 -2.97
CA LEU A 445 -10.91 13.64 -3.52
C LEU A 445 -11.14 13.59 -5.03
N GLU A 446 -10.75 14.64 -5.75
CA GLU A 446 -10.83 14.62 -7.21
C GLU A 446 -9.95 13.49 -7.77
N GLY A 447 -10.61 12.48 -8.32
CA GLY A 447 -9.97 11.34 -8.96
C GLY A 447 -9.08 11.70 -10.13
N ALA A 448 -7.93 11.03 -10.22
CA ALA A 448 -7.18 10.95 -11.46
C ALA A 448 -8.06 10.30 -12.54
N ASN A 449 -8.30 11.04 -13.62
CA ASN A 449 -9.13 10.62 -14.75
C ASN A 449 -8.77 9.22 -15.25
N SER A 450 -9.80 8.47 -15.63
CA SER A 450 -9.77 7.19 -16.35
C SER A 450 -9.22 7.30 -17.78
N LYS A 451 -8.00 7.80 -17.94
CA LYS A 451 -7.25 7.68 -19.20
C LYS A 451 -6.35 6.47 -19.10
N GLY A 452 -6.58 5.49 -19.97
CA GLY A 452 -5.79 4.27 -20.08
C GLY A 452 -4.28 4.52 -20.13
N LEU A 453 -3.54 3.53 -19.61
CA LEU A 453 -2.15 3.60 -19.17
C LEU A 453 -1.94 4.71 -18.12
N PHE A 454 -2.27 4.36 -16.87
CA PHE A 454 -1.76 4.94 -15.61
C PHE A 454 -1.23 6.38 -15.73
N ASP A 455 -2.16 7.32 -15.91
CA ASP A 455 -1.87 8.75 -16.10
C ASP A 455 -1.55 9.39 -14.73
N ILE A 456 -0.25 9.53 -14.44
CA ILE A 456 0.31 10.08 -13.20
C ILE A 456 0.00 11.58 -13.12
N ARG A 457 -0.84 11.98 -12.15
CA ARG A 457 -0.94 13.38 -11.70
C ARG A 457 0.08 13.64 -10.60
N PRO A 458 0.44 14.90 -10.32
CA PRO A 458 1.22 15.27 -9.14
C PRO A 458 0.31 15.15 -7.89
N VAL A 459 -0.06 13.92 -7.54
CA VAL A 459 -0.39 13.59 -6.17
C VAL A 459 0.91 13.76 -5.39
N ASP A 460 0.80 14.25 -4.16
CA ASP A 460 1.96 14.38 -3.28
C ASP A 460 2.77 13.08 -3.29
N ASP A 461 4.03 13.14 -3.76
CA ASP A 461 4.92 11.99 -3.87
C ASP A 461 5.05 11.25 -2.52
N HIS A 462 4.77 11.94 -1.42
CA HIS A 462 4.78 11.38 -0.07
C HIS A 462 3.53 10.57 0.32
N SER A 463 2.49 10.52 -0.49
CA SER A 463 1.23 9.88 -0.12
C SER A 463 1.28 8.34 -0.23
N MET A 464 0.63 7.63 0.71
CA MET A 464 0.68 6.16 0.75
C MET A 464 -0.06 5.50 -0.41
N ASP A 465 -1.07 6.16 -0.94
CA ASP A 465 -1.86 5.68 -2.05
C ASP A 465 -1.06 5.63 -3.36
N GLU A 466 -0.15 6.58 -3.57
CA GLU A 466 0.87 6.49 -4.63
C GLU A 466 1.78 5.28 -4.45
N TYR A 467 2.32 5.05 -3.24
CA TYR A 467 3.16 3.86 -2.99
C TYR A 467 2.40 2.56 -3.31
N LEU A 468 1.19 2.39 -2.79
CA LEU A 468 0.35 1.22 -3.04
C LEU A 468 0.14 0.96 -4.53
N PHE A 469 -0.23 2.00 -5.26
CA PHE A 469 -0.48 1.91 -6.68
C PHE A 469 0.80 1.55 -7.45
N LYS A 470 1.92 2.23 -7.19
CA LYS A 470 3.19 1.99 -7.88
C LYS A 470 3.74 0.59 -7.61
N PHE A 471 3.61 0.06 -6.40
CA PHE A 471 3.98 -1.33 -6.14
C PHE A 471 3.10 -2.32 -6.92
N GLY A 472 1.79 -2.10 -6.97
CA GLY A 472 0.88 -2.92 -7.76
C GLY A 472 1.26 -2.91 -9.25
N GLY A 473 1.52 -1.73 -9.82
CA GLY A 473 1.99 -1.57 -11.19
C GLY A 473 3.32 -2.28 -11.44
N ALA A 474 4.29 -2.13 -10.54
CA ALA A 474 5.59 -2.78 -10.65
C ALA A 474 5.49 -4.33 -10.65
N ILE A 475 4.61 -4.91 -9.83
CA ILE A 475 4.37 -6.36 -9.82
C ILE A 475 3.79 -6.81 -11.17
N VAL A 476 2.76 -6.11 -11.65
CA VAL A 476 2.11 -6.43 -12.93
C VAL A 476 3.09 -6.33 -14.10
N GLU A 477 3.95 -5.31 -14.10
CA GLU A 477 5.02 -5.20 -15.11
C GLU A 477 6.05 -6.32 -15.03
N GLU A 478 6.47 -6.72 -13.84
CA GLU A 478 7.40 -7.83 -13.65
C GLU A 478 6.80 -9.15 -14.16
N ASP A 479 5.52 -9.41 -13.83
CA ASP A 479 4.79 -10.57 -14.32
C ASP A 479 4.71 -10.57 -15.85
N TRP A 480 4.42 -9.43 -16.48
CA TRP A 480 4.42 -9.32 -17.94
C TRP A 480 5.80 -9.55 -18.56
N LYS A 481 6.88 -9.02 -17.97
CA LYS A 481 8.24 -9.27 -18.43
C LYS A 481 8.59 -10.76 -18.38
N GLN A 482 8.17 -11.46 -17.32
CA GLN A 482 8.37 -12.91 -17.19
C GLN A 482 7.53 -13.69 -18.20
N ILE A 483 6.27 -13.30 -18.42
CA ILE A 483 5.38 -13.94 -19.39
C ILE A 483 5.93 -13.76 -20.81
N GLU A 484 6.34 -12.54 -21.18
CA GLU A 484 6.81 -12.17 -22.52
C GLU A 484 8.24 -12.61 -22.83
N ALA A 485 8.99 -13.09 -21.82
CA ALA A 485 10.32 -13.65 -22.01
C ALA A 485 10.29 -14.81 -23.06
N PRO A 486 11.31 -14.86 -23.94
CA PRO A 486 11.37 -15.80 -25.06
C PRO A 486 11.57 -17.27 -24.66
#